data_AF-A0A964T651-F1
#
_entry.id   AF-A0A964T651-F1
#
_cell.length_a   1.000
_cell.length_b   1.000
_cell.length_c   1.000
_cell.angle_alpha   90.00
_cell.angle_beta   90.00
_cell.angle_gamma   90.00
#
_symmetry.space_group_name_H-M   'P 1'
#
loop_
_entity.id
_entity.type
_entity.pdbx_description
1 polymer ?
#
loop_
_entity_poly.entity_id
_entity_poly.type
_entity_poly.pdbx_seq_one_letter_code
_entity_poly.pdbx_strand_id
1 'polypeptide(L)'
;MRYPASALLLAALLAQPAGAQPAGPGGVADKVAAVQRGLAGLLDRAGEALHANDRFAATEALNEARHLGYFATHAWGVRGQARDAFRGADESVREARHLLQNGRPEAAADTLLAAASSLGRERLDRTAQDPSPPTAPELREMAGRTVLSADGKGLGEVSGVAGGDGGLALMVGSGGMLGFGEETWTVPAEAVLLGERYVVVVGGGPAS
;
A
#
# COMPACT_ATOMS: atom_id res chain seq x y z
N MET A 1 -62.23 -31.61 26.02
CA MET A 1 -61.37 -30.46 26.35
C MET A 1 -59.92 -30.87 26.18
N ARG A 2 -59.12 -30.00 25.53
CA ARG A 2 -57.65 -30.01 25.35
C ARG A 2 -57.11 -30.71 24.08
N TYR A 3 -56.70 -29.83 23.15
CA TYR A 3 -55.98 -30.01 21.89
C TYR A 3 -54.46 -30.28 22.12
N PRO A 4 -53.69 -30.63 21.06
CA PRO A 4 -52.46 -31.41 21.12
C PRO A 4 -51.17 -30.58 21.14
N ALA A 5 -50.04 -31.19 21.55
CA ALA A 5 -48.70 -30.64 21.37
C ALA A 5 -47.98 -31.36 20.22
N SER A 6 -48.29 -30.95 19.00
CA SER A 6 -47.50 -31.28 17.81
C SER A 6 -46.29 -30.33 17.77
N ALA A 7 -45.10 -30.86 18.03
CA ALA A 7 -43.85 -30.14 17.87
C ALA A 7 -43.56 -29.96 16.38
N LEU A 8 -43.90 -28.77 15.86
CA LEU A 8 -43.45 -28.28 14.56
C LEU A 8 -41.96 -27.97 14.64
N LEU A 9 -41.14 -28.82 14.03
CA LEU A 9 -39.74 -28.52 13.73
C LEU A 9 -39.73 -27.45 12.62
N LEU A 10 -39.63 -26.18 13.02
CA LEU A 10 -39.42 -25.08 12.09
C LEU A 10 -37.97 -25.13 11.60
N ALA A 11 -37.76 -25.64 10.39
CA ALA A 11 -36.51 -25.48 9.67
C ALA A 11 -36.38 -24.01 9.23
N ALA A 12 -35.83 -23.17 10.10
CA ALA A 12 -35.37 -21.84 9.74
C ALA A 12 -34.06 -21.99 8.94
N LEU A 13 -34.19 -22.29 7.64
CA LEU A 13 -33.11 -22.14 6.69
C LEU A 13 -32.85 -20.63 6.56
N LEU A 14 -31.92 -20.13 7.37
CA LEU A 14 -31.41 -18.78 7.24
C LEU A 14 -30.86 -18.64 5.82
N ALA A 15 -31.57 -17.88 5.00
CA ALA A 15 -31.02 -17.31 3.78
C ALA A 15 -29.80 -16.49 4.20
N GLN A 16 -28.61 -17.06 4.02
CA GLN A 16 -27.40 -16.26 4.05
C GLN A 16 -27.58 -15.19 2.97
N PRO A 17 -27.48 -13.89 3.28
CA PRO A 17 -27.30 -12.91 2.24
C PRO A 17 -26.07 -13.37 1.45
N ALA A 18 -26.25 -13.60 0.15
CA ALA A 18 -25.17 -13.91 -0.76
C ALA A 18 -24.00 -13.00 -0.39
N GLY A 19 -22.93 -13.62 0.13
CA GLY A 19 -21.78 -12.89 0.63
C GLY A 19 -21.40 -11.88 -0.42
N ALA A 20 -21.44 -10.60 -0.05
CA ALA A 20 -20.78 -9.58 -0.81
C ALA A 20 -19.33 -10.08 -0.96
N GLN A 21 -19.00 -10.58 -2.15
CA GLN A 21 -17.61 -10.77 -2.53
C GLN A 21 -16.92 -9.45 -2.15
N PRO A 22 -15.82 -9.49 -1.38
CA PRO A 22 -15.08 -8.28 -1.09
C PRO A 22 -14.84 -7.62 -2.46
N ALA A 23 -15.31 -6.38 -2.59
CA ALA A 23 -15.13 -5.61 -3.80
C ALA A 23 -13.68 -5.82 -4.22
N GLY A 24 -13.49 -6.41 -5.41
CA GLY A 24 -12.15 -6.71 -5.92
C GLY A 24 -11.28 -5.46 -5.80
N PRO A 25 -9.96 -5.62 -5.63
CA PRO A 25 -9.07 -4.47 -5.45
C PRO A 25 -9.42 -3.44 -6.51
N GLY A 26 -9.82 -2.26 -6.02
CA GLY A 26 -10.41 -1.22 -6.84
C GLY A 26 -9.49 -0.84 -8.01
N GLY A 27 -10.04 -0.12 -8.98
CA GLY A 27 -9.27 0.33 -10.15
C GLY A 27 -7.98 1.06 -9.76
N VAL A 28 -7.12 1.38 -10.71
CA VAL A 28 -5.85 2.05 -10.42
C VAL A 28 -6.06 3.36 -9.65
N ALA A 29 -7.20 4.04 -9.83
CA ALA A 29 -7.64 5.15 -9.00
C ALA A 29 -7.70 4.84 -7.50
N ASP A 30 -8.34 3.73 -7.11
CA ASP A 30 -8.44 3.32 -5.72
C ASP A 30 -7.08 2.94 -5.15
N LYS A 31 -6.23 2.32 -5.98
CA LYS A 31 -4.87 1.97 -5.59
C LYS A 31 -4.00 3.19 -5.36
N VAL A 32 -4.07 4.17 -6.26
CA VAL A 32 -3.39 5.46 -6.13
C VAL A 32 -3.88 6.19 -4.88
N ALA A 33 -5.19 6.17 -4.61
CA ALA A 33 -5.76 6.77 -3.41
C ALA A 33 -5.26 6.07 -2.12
N ALA A 34 -5.05 4.76 -2.14
CA ALA A 34 -4.46 4.05 -1.01
C ALA A 34 -3.00 4.45 -0.76
N VAL A 35 -2.19 4.52 -1.82
CA VAL A 35 -0.79 4.99 -1.74
C VAL A 35 -0.72 6.44 -1.26
N GLN A 36 -1.63 7.30 -1.73
CA GLN A 36 -1.75 8.67 -1.26
C GLN A 36 -2.05 8.74 0.24
N ARG A 37 -3.02 7.97 0.74
CA ARG A 37 -3.35 7.91 2.17
C ARG A 37 -2.19 7.39 3.00
N GLY A 38 -1.54 6.31 2.57
CA GLY A 38 -0.40 5.73 3.27
C GLY A 38 0.78 6.71 3.34
N LEU A 39 1.12 7.36 2.22
CA LEU A 39 2.19 8.36 2.21
C LEU A 39 1.85 9.57 3.09
N ALA A 40 0.63 10.10 3.01
CA ALA A 40 0.21 11.19 3.88
C ALA A 40 0.29 10.79 5.37
N GLY A 41 -0.13 9.58 5.72
CA GLY A 41 -0.03 9.06 7.09
C GLY A 41 1.40 8.87 7.58
N LEU A 42 2.33 8.50 6.71
CA LEU A 42 3.76 8.40 7.07
C LEU A 42 4.38 9.78 7.30
N LEU A 43 4.05 10.77 6.46
CA LEU A 43 4.50 12.16 6.64
C LEU A 43 3.98 12.74 7.95
N ASP A 44 2.70 12.51 8.24
CA ASP A 44 2.04 12.95 9.47
C ASP A 44 2.71 12.33 10.70
N ARG A 45 2.84 10.99 10.72
CA ARG A 45 3.54 10.24 11.79
C ARG A 45 4.97 10.72 12.01
N ALA A 46 5.72 10.97 10.92
CA ALA A 46 7.08 11.47 11.01
C ALA A 46 7.13 12.87 11.63
N GLY A 47 6.22 13.76 11.23
CA GLY A 47 6.09 15.11 11.81
C GLY A 47 5.74 15.08 13.29
N GLU A 48 4.72 14.32 13.67
CA GLU A 48 4.30 14.15 15.06
C GLU A 48 5.42 13.55 15.93
N ALA A 49 6.12 12.52 15.43
CA ALA A 49 7.24 11.91 16.15
C ALA A 49 8.39 12.90 16.37
N LEU A 50 8.68 13.77 15.40
CA LEU A 50 9.69 14.83 15.57
C LEU A 50 9.28 15.86 16.63
N HIS A 51 8.01 16.31 16.64
CA HIS A 51 7.49 17.19 17.69
C HIS A 51 7.52 16.52 19.07
N ALA A 52 7.25 15.22 19.14
CA ALA A 52 7.35 14.42 20.36
C ALA A 52 8.80 14.10 20.77
N ASN A 53 9.80 14.52 19.98
CA ASN A 53 11.22 14.21 20.13
C ASN A 53 11.53 12.69 20.12
N ASP A 54 10.68 11.89 19.46
CA ASP A 54 10.91 10.47 19.19
C ASP A 54 11.66 10.30 17.86
N ARG A 55 13.00 10.38 17.95
CA ARG A 55 13.89 10.28 16.79
C ARG A 55 13.83 8.92 16.10
N PHE A 56 13.56 7.86 16.86
CA PHE A 56 13.51 6.51 16.29
C PHE A 56 12.28 6.38 15.40
N ALA A 57 11.09 6.66 15.95
CA ALA A 57 9.83 6.61 15.19
C ALA A 57 9.85 7.58 14.00
N ALA A 58 10.42 8.78 14.17
CA ALA A 58 10.55 9.75 13.08
C ALA A 58 11.45 9.24 11.94
N THR A 59 12.59 8.62 12.27
CA THR A 59 13.53 8.11 11.27
C THR A 59 12.96 6.92 10.51
N GLU A 60 12.26 6.03 11.22
CA GLU A 60 11.55 4.90 10.63
C GLU A 60 10.48 5.38 9.64
N ALA A 61 9.57 6.25 10.09
CA ALA A 61 8.52 6.82 9.25
C ALA A 61 9.07 7.60 8.04
N LEU A 62 10.17 8.34 8.20
CA LEU A 62 10.84 9.04 7.09
C LEU A 62 11.45 8.08 6.06
N ASN A 63 11.98 6.94 6.49
CA ASN A 63 12.51 5.95 5.57
C ASN A 63 11.38 5.29 4.76
N GLU A 64 10.30 4.89 5.42
CA GLU A 64 9.10 4.35 4.78
C GLU A 64 8.49 5.37 3.81
N ALA A 65 8.35 6.64 4.23
CA ALA A 65 7.83 7.73 3.39
C ALA A 65 8.68 7.93 2.14
N ARG A 66 10.01 7.85 2.27
CA ARG A 66 10.92 7.98 1.12
C ARG A 66 10.77 6.83 0.14
N HIS A 67 10.63 5.59 0.62
CA HIS A 67 10.43 4.43 -0.26
C HIS A 67 9.10 4.52 -1.00
N LEU A 68 8.02 4.83 -0.28
CA LEU A 68 6.69 4.96 -0.86
C LEU A 68 6.56 6.19 -1.78
N GLY A 69 7.18 7.32 -1.44
CA GLY A 69 7.23 8.53 -2.26
C GLY A 69 8.02 8.33 -3.56
N TYR A 70 9.18 7.67 -3.48
CA TYR A 70 9.92 7.28 -4.68
C TYR A 70 9.09 6.33 -5.56
N PHE A 71 8.44 5.33 -4.97
CA PHE A 71 7.54 4.46 -5.71
C PHE A 71 6.45 5.27 -6.42
N ALA A 72 5.71 6.11 -5.70
CA ALA A 72 4.54 6.81 -6.23
C ALA A 72 4.89 7.77 -7.39
N THR A 73 6.10 8.33 -7.38
CA THR A 73 6.61 9.21 -8.45
C THR A 73 7.04 8.47 -9.72
N HIS A 74 7.31 7.17 -9.62
CA HIS A 74 7.82 6.29 -10.69
C HIS A 74 6.89 5.09 -10.96
N ALA A 75 5.70 5.07 -10.37
CA ALA A 75 4.74 4.00 -10.53
C ALA A 75 4.07 4.09 -11.90
N TRP A 76 3.91 2.95 -12.54
CA TRP A 76 3.18 2.84 -13.79
C TRP A 76 1.69 3.11 -13.53
N GLY A 77 1.08 3.96 -14.35
CA GLY A 77 -0.31 4.41 -14.19
C GLY A 77 -0.43 5.73 -13.43
N VAL A 78 0.61 6.16 -12.71
CA VAL A 78 0.62 7.46 -12.01
C VAL A 78 1.16 8.55 -12.93
N ARG A 79 0.29 9.49 -13.31
CA ARG A 79 0.59 10.56 -14.28
C ARG A 79 -0.05 11.89 -13.88
N GLY A 80 0.36 12.96 -14.56
CA GLY A 80 -0.22 14.30 -14.38
C GLY A 80 -0.19 14.78 -12.94
N GLN A 81 -1.31 15.34 -12.48
CA GLN A 81 -1.45 15.93 -11.15
C GLN A 81 -1.10 14.95 -10.01
N ALA A 82 -1.44 13.67 -10.14
CA ALA A 82 -1.05 12.67 -9.14
C ALA A 82 0.47 12.54 -9.03
N ARG A 83 1.17 12.48 -10.16
CA ARG A 83 2.64 12.41 -10.17
C ARG A 83 3.28 13.66 -9.57
N ASP A 84 2.73 14.84 -9.86
CA ASP A 84 3.24 16.11 -9.36
C ASP A 84 3.01 16.24 -7.83
N ALA A 85 1.85 15.80 -7.34
CA ALA A 85 1.57 15.75 -5.91
C ALA A 85 2.53 14.80 -5.16
N PHE A 86 2.75 13.60 -5.70
CA PHE A 86 3.72 12.67 -5.12
C PHE A 86 5.16 13.19 -5.19
N ARG A 87 5.52 13.94 -6.25
CA ARG A 87 6.83 14.57 -6.36
C ARG A 87 7.02 15.62 -5.28
N GLY A 88 6.04 16.50 -5.06
CA GLY A 88 6.10 17.50 -3.99
C GLY A 88 6.23 16.87 -2.60
N ALA A 89 5.56 15.73 -2.37
CA ALA A 89 5.71 14.96 -1.14
C ALA A 89 7.13 14.36 -0.99
N ASP A 90 7.69 13.73 -2.04
CA ASP A 90 9.06 13.20 -2.01
C ASP A 90 10.12 14.30 -1.80
N GLU A 91 9.94 15.47 -2.42
CA GLU A 91 10.79 16.65 -2.20
C GLU A 91 10.73 17.13 -0.75
N SER A 92 9.54 17.15 -0.15
CA SER A 92 9.36 17.52 1.26
C SER A 92 10.06 16.54 2.22
N VAL A 93 10.05 15.24 1.91
CA VAL A 93 10.82 14.23 2.67
C VAL A 93 12.32 14.50 2.60
N ARG A 94 12.84 14.83 1.42
CA ARG A 94 14.27 15.14 1.23
C ARG A 94 14.67 16.39 2.00
N GLU A 95 13.85 17.44 1.94
CA GLU A 95 14.07 18.68 2.68
C GLU A 95 14.03 18.45 4.20
N ALA A 96 13.03 17.72 4.69
CA ALA A 96 12.94 17.39 6.12
C ALA A 96 14.19 16.65 6.62
N ARG A 97 14.73 15.71 5.83
CA ARG A 97 15.99 15.02 6.17
C ARG A 97 17.18 15.97 6.18
N HIS A 98 17.24 16.91 5.24
CA HIS A 98 18.28 17.93 5.22
C HIS A 98 18.20 18.84 6.47
N LEU A 99 17.01 19.26 6.86
CA LEU A 99 16.76 20.03 8.07
C LEU A 99 17.19 19.28 9.34
N LEU A 100 16.89 17.97 9.43
CA LEU A 100 17.35 17.13 10.54
C LEU A 100 18.88 17.04 10.63
N GLN A 101 19.56 16.89 9.49
CA GLN A 101 21.03 16.88 9.44
C GLN A 101 21.64 18.20 9.93
N ASN A 102 20.92 19.31 9.72
CA ASN A 102 21.31 20.65 10.17
C ASN A 102 20.81 20.99 11.59
N GLY A 103 20.26 20.03 12.33
CA GLY A 103 19.80 20.24 13.71
C GLY A 103 18.53 21.08 13.83
N ARG A 104 17.65 21.04 12.83
CA ARG A 104 16.38 21.80 12.79
C ARG A 104 15.15 20.86 12.78
N PRO A 105 14.93 20.06 13.84
CA PRO A 105 13.85 19.07 13.86
C PRO A 105 12.44 19.66 13.86
N GLU A 106 12.23 20.83 14.47
CA GLU A 106 10.92 21.50 14.46
C GLU A 106 10.53 21.96 13.06
N ALA A 107 11.48 22.57 12.33
CA ALA A 107 11.25 22.96 10.94
C ALA A 107 11.00 21.73 10.04
N ALA A 108 11.74 20.64 10.27
CA ALA A 108 11.52 19.38 9.55
C ALA A 108 10.11 18.83 9.80
N ALA A 109 9.64 18.87 11.05
CA ALA A 109 8.29 18.43 11.41
C ALA A 109 7.23 19.27 10.71
N ASP A 110 7.35 20.60 10.75
CA ASP A 110 6.39 21.51 10.12
C ASP A 110 6.32 21.29 8.59
N THR A 111 7.47 21.05 7.94
CA THR A 111 7.54 20.69 6.51
C THR A 111 6.76 19.40 6.22
N LEU A 112 6.92 18.35 7.04
CA LEU A 112 6.25 17.07 6.85
C LEU A 112 4.74 17.16 7.06
N LEU A 113 4.30 17.85 8.12
CA LEU A 113 2.87 18.06 8.42
C LEU A 113 2.17 18.88 7.34
N ALA A 114 2.85 19.91 6.81
CA ALA A 114 2.34 20.70 5.70
C ALA A 114 2.22 19.87 4.41
N ALA A 115 3.20 19.00 4.15
CA ALA A 115 3.18 18.07 3.02
C ALA A 115 2.05 17.03 3.16
N ALA A 116 1.88 16.43 4.35
CA ALA A 116 0.79 15.50 4.66
C ALA A 116 -0.58 16.14 4.41
N SER A 117 -0.79 17.35 4.94
CA SER A 117 -2.03 18.11 4.78
C SER A 117 -2.31 18.52 3.33
N SER A 118 -1.27 18.80 2.55
CA SER A 118 -1.41 19.15 1.13
C SER A 118 -1.74 17.93 0.30
N LEU A 119 -0.99 16.83 0.49
CA LEU A 119 -1.23 15.57 -0.19
C LEU A 119 -2.62 15.02 0.15
N GLY A 120 -3.08 15.08 1.40
CA GLY A 120 -4.38 14.55 1.83
C GLY A 120 -5.60 15.30 1.29
N ARG A 121 -5.45 16.56 0.87
CA ARG A 121 -6.54 17.37 0.27
C ARG A 121 -6.71 17.12 -1.23
N GLU A 122 -5.67 16.62 -1.89
CA GLU A 122 -5.68 16.39 -3.32
C GLU A 122 -6.61 15.22 -3.68
N ARG A 123 -7.41 15.33 -4.75
CA ARG A 123 -8.24 14.21 -5.25
C ARG A 123 -7.55 13.54 -6.43
N LEU A 124 -6.63 12.64 -6.13
CA LEU A 124 -5.78 11.99 -7.15
C LEU A 124 -6.48 10.84 -7.88
N ASP A 125 -7.50 10.24 -7.26
CA ASP A 125 -8.38 9.20 -7.80
C ASP A 125 -8.95 9.57 -9.18
N ARG A 126 -9.27 10.85 -9.41
CA ARG A 126 -9.86 11.32 -10.68
C ARG A 126 -8.88 11.42 -11.84
N THR A 127 -7.58 11.31 -11.58
CA THR A 127 -6.51 11.51 -12.57
C THR A 127 -5.77 10.24 -12.92
N ALA A 128 -6.03 9.16 -12.18
CA ALA A 128 -5.56 7.83 -12.52
C ALA A 128 -6.37 7.29 -13.71
N GLN A 129 -5.69 7.02 -14.82
CA GLN A 129 -6.25 6.15 -15.86
C GLN A 129 -5.96 4.72 -15.46
N ASP A 130 -6.88 3.80 -15.74
CA ASP A 130 -6.61 2.36 -15.66
C ASP A 130 -5.63 1.99 -16.78
N PRO A 131 -4.33 1.77 -16.52
CA PRO A 131 -3.51 0.99 -17.42
C PRO A 131 -4.16 -0.39 -17.61
N SER A 132 -3.94 -0.97 -18.79
CA SER A 132 -4.17 -2.39 -18.99
C SER A 132 -3.51 -3.19 -17.87
N PRO A 133 -4.13 -4.30 -17.40
CA PRO A 133 -3.52 -5.15 -16.39
C PRO A 133 -2.12 -5.60 -16.85
N PRO A 134 -1.16 -5.70 -15.91
CA PRO A 134 0.21 -6.04 -16.24
C PRO A 134 0.28 -7.46 -16.82
N THR A 135 1.06 -7.60 -17.88
CA THR A 135 1.28 -8.85 -18.60
C THR A 135 2.28 -9.74 -17.86
N ALA A 136 2.31 -11.04 -18.18
CA ALA A 136 3.26 -11.97 -17.57
C ALA A 136 4.74 -11.58 -17.76
N PRO A 137 5.18 -11.09 -18.94
CA PRO A 137 6.54 -10.56 -19.10
C PRO A 137 6.83 -9.36 -18.17
N GLU A 138 5.92 -8.40 -18.09
CA GLU A 138 6.07 -7.21 -17.23
C GLU A 138 6.17 -7.59 -15.76
N LEU A 139 5.38 -8.57 -15.29
CA LEU A 139 5.49 -9.08 -13.93
C LEU A 139 6.81 -9.81 -13.68
N ARG A 140 7.35 -10.53 -14.67
CA ARG A 140 8.65 -11.23 -14.52
C ARG A 140 9.82 -10.27 -14.42
N GLU A 141 9.75 -9.11 -15.07
CA GLU A 141 10.75 -8.03 -14.92
C GLU A 141 10.76 -7.40 -13.52
N MET A 142 9.78 -7.72 -12.68
CA MET A 142 9.73 -7.26 -11.29
C MET A 142 10.53 -8.13 -10.33
N ALA A 143 11.06 -9.28 -10.77
CA ALA A 143 11.87 -10.16 -9.92
C ALA A 143 13.02 -9.40 -9.25
N GLY A 144 13.21 -9.62 -7.95
CA GLY A 144 14.20 -8.95 -7.12
C GLY A 144 13.84 -7.51 -6.70
N ARG A 145 12.67 -6.99 -7.08
CA ARG A 145 12.19 -5.68 -6.57
C ARG A 145 11.62 -5.84 -5.17
N THR A 146 11.84 -4.82 -4.36
CA THR A 146 11.27 -4.76 -3.00
C THR A 146 9.76 -4.53 -3.08
N VAL A 147 9.02 -5.31 -2.31
CA VAL A 147 7.57 -5.20 -2.17
C VAL A 147 7.25 -4.36 -0.95
N LEU A 148 6.40 -3.36 -1.12
CA LEU A 148 5.90 -2.49 -0.06
C LEU A 148 4.39 -2.66 0.11
N SER A 149 3.89 -2.42 1.31
CA SER A 149 2.47 -2.18 1.54
C SER A 149 2.09 -0.76 1.11
N ALA A 150 0.79 -0.51 0.95
CA ALA A 150 0.26 0.84 0.71
C ALA A 150 0.65 1.85 1.81
N ASP A 151 0.95 1.37 3.03
CA ASP A 151 1.42 2.17 4.17
C ASP A 151 2.95 2.27 4.24
N GLY A 152 3.67 1.87 3.18
CA GLY A 152 5.12 2.04 3.04
C GLY A 152 5.98 1.00 3.76
N LYS A 153 5.39 0.08 4.54
CA LYS A 153 6.13 -1.02 5.17
C LYS A 153 6.68 -2.00 4.14
N GLY A 154 7.93 -2.42 4.30
CA GLY A 154 8.53 -3.48 3.50
C GLY A 154 7.91 -4.85 3.79
N LEU A 155 7.50 -5.56 2.74
CA LEU A 155 6.86 -6.88 2.83
C LEU A 155 7.75 -8.02 2.34
N GLY A 156 8.86 -7.72 1.67
CA GLY A 156 9.75 -8.71 1.10
C GLY A 156 10.23 -8.34 -0.30
N GLU A 157 10.52 -9.34 -1.11
CA GLU A 157 11.00 -9.18 -2.48
C GLU A 157 10.23 -10.09 -3.44
N VAL A 158 10.09 -9.65 -4.69
CA VAL A 158 9.46 -10.47 -5.73
C VAL A 158 10.38 -11.64 -6.08
N SER A 159 9.95 -12.86 -5.80
CA SER A 159 10.69 -14.09 -6.12
C SER A 159 10.30 -14.70 -7.47
N GLY A 160 9.12 -14.36 -8.00
CA GLY A 160 8.66 -14.87 -9.29
C GLY A 160 7.23 -14.49 -9.66
N VAL A 161 6.70 -15.15 -10.68
CA VAL A 161 5.33 -15.00 -11.18
C VAL A 161 4.69 -16.37 -11.28
N ALA A 162 3.53 -16.52 -10.67
CA ALA A 162 2.66 -17.67 -10.80
C ALA A 162 1.51 -17.37 -11.77
N GLY A 163 1.06 -18.38 -12.52
CA GLY A 163 -0.14 -18.29 -13.35
C GLY A 163 -1.03 -19.50 -13.12
N GLY A 164 -2.34 -19.28 -13.08
CA GLY A 164 -3.35 -20.34 -12.93
C GLY A 164 -4.76 -19.85 -13.25
N ASP A 165 -5.77 -20.63 -12.88
CA ASP A 165 -7.19 -20.34 -13.18
C ASP A 165 -7.69 -19.01 -12.58
N GLY A 166 -7.01 -18.50 -11.56
CA GLY A 166 -7.27 -17.19 -10.94
C GLY A 166 -6.52 -16.00 -11.56
N GLY A 167 -5.78 -16.21 -12.65
CA GLY A 167 -5.00 -15.15 -13.30
C GLY A 167 -3.51 -15.17 -12.93
N LEU A 168 -2.84 -14.05 -13.15
CA LEU A 168 -1.42 -13.87 -12.83
C LEU A 168 -1.26 -13.39 -11.38
N ALA A 169 -0.25 -13.93 -10.70
CA ALA A 169 0.10 -13.52 -9.35
C ALA A 169 1.61 -13.33 -9.20
N LEU A 170 2.02 -12.35 -8.41
CA LEU A 170 3.40 -12.18 -7.96
C LEU A 170 3.67 -13.12 -6.79
N MET A 171 4.80 -13.82 -6.82
CA MET A 171 5.32 -14.53 -5.66
C MET A 171 6.22 -13.58 -4.89
N VAL A 172 5.96 -13.44 -3.59
CA VAL A 172 6.71 -12.57 -2.69
C VAL A 172 7.36 -13.42 -1.63
N GLY A 173 8.70 -13.38 -1.58
CA GLY A 173 9.49 -13.98 -0.51
C GLY A 173 9.70 -12.97 0.61
N SER A 174 9.47 -13.38 1.85
CA SER A 174 9.70 -12.56 3.04
C SER A 174 10.42 -13.37 4.11
N GLY A 175 11.38 -12.74 4.80
CA GLY A 175 12.18 -13.42 5.81
C GLY A 175 13.27 -14.33 5.23
N GLY A 176 14.14 -14.79 6.13
CA GLY A 176 15.23 -15.71 5.80
C GLY A 176 16.60 -15.04 5.67
N MET A 177 17.52 -15.41 6.56
CA MET A 177 18.95 -15.17 6.40
C MET A 177 19.57 -16.51 5.99
N LEU A 178 20.15 -16.59 4.78
CA LEU A 178 20.73 -17.83 4.23
C LEU A 178 19.71 -18.97 3.95
N GLY A 179 18.49 -18.64 3.52
CA GLY A 179 17.49 -19.62 3.06
C GLY A 179 16.73 -20.39 4.16
N PHE A 180 16.91 -20.02 5.43
CA PHE A 180 16.13 -20.59 6.54
C PHE A 180 15.03 -19.62 7.00
N GLY A 181 13.78 -20.07 6.96
CA GLY A 181 12.62 -19.27 7.40
C GLY A 181 12.09 -18.29 6.35
N GLU A 182 12.39 -18.53 5.06
CA GLU A 182 11.78 -17.78 3.97
C GLU A 182 10.33 -18.23 3.77
N GLU A 183 9.40 -17.31 3.96
CA GLU A 183 7.98 -17.51 3.69
C GLU A 183 7.67 -16.94 2.31
N THR A 184 7.08 -17.75 1.44
CA THR A 184 6.63 -17.32 0.12
C THR A 184 5.11 -17.30 0.06
N TRP A 185 4.55 -16.17 -0.35
CA TRP A 185 3.12 -15.98 -0.55
C TRP A 185 2.84 -15.38 -1.91
N THR A 186 1.57 -15.40 -2.33
CA THR A 186 1.15 -14.94 -3.67
C THR A 186 0.25 -13.72 -3.58
N VAL A 187 0.45 -12.79 -4.51
CA VAL A 187 -0.34 -11.55 -4.62
C VAL A 187 -0.96 -11.48 -6.00
N PRO A 188 -2.28 -11.37 -6.13
CA PRO A 188 -2.92 -11.21 -7.43
C PRO A 188 -2.38 -9.97 -8.16
N ALA A 189 -2.19 -10.05 -9.48
CA ALA A 189 -1.68 -8.93 -10.28
C ALA A 189 -2.60 -7.71 -10.23
N GLU A 190 -3.90 -7.92 -10.05
CA GLU A 190 -4.90 -6.87 -9.84
C GLU A 190 -4.80 -6.20 -8.47
N ALA A 191 -4.04 -6.74 -7.52
CA ALA A 191 -3.83 -6.13 -6.20
C ALA A 191 -2.54 -5.31 -6.12
N VAL A 192 -1.74 -5.24 -7.19
CA VAL A 192 -0.45 -4.53 -7.16
C VAL A 192 -0.43 -3.30 -8.05
N LEU A 193 0.47 -2.38 -7.71
CA LEU A 193 0.95 -1.32 -8.56
C LEU A 193 2.45 -1.51 -8.79
N LEU A 194 2.87 -1.43 -10.05
CA LEU A 194 4.26 -1.64 -10.45
C LEU A 194 4.99 -0.31 -10.53
N GLY A 195 6.22 -0.26 -10.01
CA GLY A 195 7.11 0.90 -10.10
C GLY A 195 8.53 0.46 -10.42
N GLU A 196 9.39 1.40 -10.77
CA GLU A 196 10.75 1.13 -11.26
C GLU A 196 11.61 0.29 -10.30
N ARG A 197 11.50 0.57 -8.99
CA ARG A 197 12.30 -0.13 -7.96
C ARG A 197 11.48 -0.89 -6.93
N TYR A 198 10.20 -0.54 -6.81
CA TYR A 198 9.31 -1.10 -5.80
C TYR A 198 8.02 -1.58 -6.45
N VAL A 199 7.42 -2.58 -5.84
CA VAL A 199 6.04 -3.01 -6.11
C VAL A 199 5.21 -2.68 -4.88
N VAL A 200 4.05 -2.05 -5.03
CA VAL A 200 3.15 -1.79 -3.90
C VAL A 200 1.94 -2.71 -3.98
N VAL A 201 1.65 -3.38 -2.86
CA VAL A 201 0.43 -4.18 -2.67
C VAL A 201 -0.66 -3.31 -2.07
N VAL A 202 -1.81 -3.25 -2.75
CA VAL A 202 -2.99 -2.49 -2.34
C VAL A 202 -4.17 -3.46 -2.22
N GLY A 203 -4.35 -3.99 -1.00
CA GLY A 203 -5.34 -5.02 -0.69
C GLY A 203 -4.74 -6.43 -0.77
N GLY A 204 -4.96 -7.22 0.29
CA GLY A 204 -4.39 -8.58 0.40
C GLY A 204 -2.96 -8.59 0.95
N GLY A 205 -2.79 -8.15 2.20
CA GLY A 205 -1.68 -8.68 3.01
C GLY A 205 -1.97 -10.16 3.34
N PRO A 206 -0.97 -10.96 3.76
CA PRO A 206 -1.23 -12.31 4.24
C PRO A 206 -2.31 -12.22 5.33
N ALA A 207 -3.40 -12.98 5.16
CA ALA A 207 -4.40 -13.12 6.20
C ALA A 207 -3.68 -13.63 7.44
N SER A 208 -3.57 -12.75 8.44
CA SER A 208 -3.01 -13.08 9.75
C SER A 208 -3.98 -13.98 10.51
#